data_AF-D3YWF9-F1
#
_entry.id   AF-D3YWF9-F1
#
_cell.length_a   1.000
_cell.length_b   1.000
_cell.length_c   1.000
_cell.angle_alpha   90.00
_cell.angle_beta   90.00
_cell.angle_gamma   90.00
#
_symmetry.space_group_name_H-M   'P 1'
#
loop_
_entity.id
_entity.type
_entity.pdbx_description
1 polymer ?
#
loop_
_entity_poly.entity_id
_entity_poly.type
_entity_poly.pdbx_seq_one_letter_code
_entity_poly.pdbx_strand_id
1 'polypeptide(L)'
;MAADEEPDSPSGALQTAAEEEETKTFKDLVQKLQRAALKNPVKCAVSSKYQTVEKLQQYYLFIPSKFKDTYLVYILNELAGNSFMIFCSTCNNTQRTALLLRNLGFTAIPLHGQMSQSKRLGSLNKFKAKARSILLAT
;
A
#
# COMPACT_ATOMS: atom_id res chain seq x y z
N MET A 1 -33.62 -62.67 -32.76
CA MET A 1 -33.82 -61.50 -33.63
C MET A 1 -32.90 -60.43 -33.11
N ALA A 2 -31.81 -60.21 -33.85
CA ALA A 2 -30.70 -59.35 -33.49
C ALA A 2 -31.01 -57.87 -33.81
N ALA A 3 -30.49 -57.01 -32.95
CA ALA A 3 -30.10 -55.60 -33.13
C ALA A 3 -29.52 -55.23 -31.74
N ASP A 4 -28.21 -55.22 -31.46
CA ASP A 4 -27.10 -54.55 -32.15
C ASP A 4 -27.45 -53.13 -32.58
N GLU A 5 -27.21 -52.18 -31.67
CA GLU A 5 -26.67 -50.85 -31.99
C GLU A 5 -25.96 -50.26 -30.75
N GLU A 6 -24.64 -50.26 -30.86
CA GLU A 6 -23.56 -49.45 -30.26
C GLU A 6 -23.88 -48.44 -29.11
N PRO A 7 -23.06 -48.43 -28.03
CA PRO A 7 -23.00 -47.29 -27.12
C PRO A 7 -22.27 -46.11 -27.78
N ASP A 8 -23.00 -45.01 -27.94
CA ASP A 8 -22.53 -43.78 -28.56
C ASP A 8 -21.23 -43.26 -27.90
N SER A 9 -20.33 -42.82 -28.77
CA SER A 9 -18.93 -42.47 -28.54
C SER A 9 -18.70 -41.26 -27.61
N PRO A 10 -17.50 -41.09 -27.03
CA PRO A 10 -17.24 -40.12 -25.96
C PRO A 10 -17.03 -38.71 -26.52
N SER A 11 -18.10 -37.96 -26.75
CA SER A 11 -18.06 -36.53 -27.14
C SER A 11 -17.82 -35.58 -25.95
N GLY A 12 -17.07 -36.01 -24.93
CA GLY A 12 -16.84 -35.26 -23.68
C GLY A 12 -15.38 -34.93 -23.37
N ALA A 13 -14.42 -35.31 -24.22
CA ALA A 13 -12.99 -35.27 -23.89
C ALA A 13 -12.20 -34.10 -24.51
N LEU A 14 -12.83 -33.17 -25.23
CA LEU A 14 -12.13 -32.08 -25.94
C LEU A 14 -12.52 -30.65 -25.54
N GLN A 15 -13.41 -30.47 -24.56
CA GLN A 15 -13.83 -29.13 -24.09
C GLN A 15 -13.28 -28.74 -22.70
N THR A 16 -12.29 -29.46 -22.18
CA THR A 16 -11.64 -29.15 -20.87
C THR A 16 -10.15 -28.84 -21.00
N ALA A 17 -9.72 -28.32 -22.15
CA ALA A 17 -8.32 -27.96 -22.39
C ALA A 17 -8.10 -26.47 -22.74
N ALA A 18 -9.17 -25.66 -22.85
CA ALA A 18 -9.08 -24.27 -23.29
C ALA A 18 -9.20 -23.21 -22.18
N GLU A 19 -9.57 -23.59 -20.95
CA GLU A 19 -9.77 -22.63 -19.83
C GLU A 19 -8.62 -22.62 -18.81
N GLU A 20 -7.63 -23.50 -18.90
CA GLU A 20 -6.45 -23.48 -18.00
C GLU A 20 -5.35 -22.49 -18.43
N GLU A 21 -5.44 -21.86 -19.60
CA GLU A 21 -4.36 -20.97 -20.07
C GLU A 21 -4.39 -19.55 -19.49
N GLU A 22 -5.50 -19.13 -18.88
CA GLU A 22 -5.73 -17.71 -18.55
C GLU A 22 -5.43 -17.31 -17.09
N THR A 23 -4.77 -18.15 -16.30
CA THR A 23 -4.25 -17.76 -14.97
C THR A 23 -2.81 -18.17 -14.73
N LYS A 24 -1.91 -17.87 -15.68
CA LYS A 24 -0.47 -17.80 -15.35
C LYS A 24 -0.25 -16.56 -14.50
N THR A 25 -0.17 -16.74 -13.18
CA THR A 25 0.05 -15.63 -12.24
C THR A 25 1.45 -15.06 -12.50
N PHE A 26 1.67 -13.75 -12.28
CA PHE A 26 3.00 -13.12 -12.42
C PHE A 26 4.12 -13.92 -11.72
N LYS A 27 3.79 -14.57 -10.60
CA LYS A 27 4.69 -15.47 -9.87
C LYS A 27 5.16 -16.68 -10.70
N ASP A 28 4.28 -17.27 -11.52
CA ASP A 28 4.57 -18.47 -12.31
C ASP A 28 5.49 -18.13 -13.50
N LEU A 29 5.26 -16.97 -14.12
CA LEU A 29 6.13 -16.43 -15.17
C LEU A 29 7.52 -16.14 -14.63
N VAL A 30 7.62 -15.47 -13.47
CA VAL A 30 8.89 -15.17 -12.82
C VAL A 30 9.64 -16.45 -12.42
N GLN A 31 8.94 -17.48 -11.94
CA GLN A 31 9.56 -18.77 -11.61
C GLN A 31 10.09 -19.51 -12.83
N LYS A 32 9.36 -19.51 -13.95
CA LYS A 32 9.83 -20.13 -15.20
C LYS A 32 11.08 -19.41 -15.73
N LEU A 33 11.09 -18.08 -15.69
CA LEU A 33 12.24 -17.26 -16.10
C LEU A 33 13.46 -17.51 -15.20
N GLN A 34 13.26 -17.61 -13.89
CA GLN A 34 14.32 -17.94 -12.94
C GLN A 34 14.97 -19.30 -13.24
N ARG A 35 14.18 -20.33 -13.56
CA ARG A 35 14.69 -21.66 -13.91
C ARG A 35 15.46 -21.69 -15.23
N ALA A 36 15.02 -20.90 -16.21
CA ALA A 36 15.67 -20.85 -17.52
C ALA A 36 16.96 -20.01 -17.52
N ALA A 37 17.04 -18.98 -16.67
CA ALA A 37 18.10 -17.97 -16.75
C ALA A 37 19.24 -18.14 -15.71
N LEU A 38 19.05 -18.91 -14.62
CA LEU A 38 20.00 -18.95 -13.51
C LEU A 38 20.63 -20.35 -13.35
N LYS A 39 21.97 -20.40 -13.26
CA LYS A 39 22.73 -21.62 -12.88
C LYS A 39 23.19 -21.48 -11.43
N ASN A 40 22.64 -22.31 -10.55
CA ASN A 40 22.92 -22.38 -9.11
C ASN A 40 22.64 -21.08 -8.29
N PRO A 41 21.40 -20.57 -8.28
CA PRO A 41 21.08 -19.30 -7.59
C PRO A 41 21.01 -19.46 -6.06
N VAL A 42 21.59 -18.50 -5.33
CA VAL A 42 21.39 -18.33 -3.88
C VAL A 42 20.14 -17.48 -3.66
N LYS A 43 19.13 -18.05 -2.98
CA LYS A 43 17.89 -17.34 -2.65
C LYS A 43 18.04 -16.59 -1.34
N CYS A 44 18.34 -15.29 -1.42
CA CYS A 44 18.25 -14.39 -0.27
C CYS A 44 16.80 -13.92 -0.10
N ALA A 45 16.06 -14.53 0.82
CA ALA A 45 14.74 -14.07 1.23
C ALA A 45 14.86 -13.33 2.57
N VAL A 46 14.41 -12.08 2.62
CA VAL A 46 14.23 -11.36 3.88
C VAL A 46 12.98 -11.95 4.55
N SER A 47 13.11 -12.40 5.81
CA SER A 47 12.03 -13.02 6.58
C SER A 47 10.78 -12.15 6.55
N SER A 48 9.72 -12.71 5.96
CA SER A 48 8.42 -12.07 5.75
C SER A 48 7.53 -12.18 6.98
N LYS A 49 7.97 -11.71 8.14
CA LYS A 49 7.03 -11.48 9.25
C LYS A 49 6.46 -10.07 9.11
N TYR A 50 5.48 -9.93 8.21
CA TYR A 50 4.60 -8.75 8.12
C TYR A 50 3.59 -8.73 9.27
N GLN A 51 4.06 -8.98 10.49
CA GLN A 51 3.22 -8.90 11.68
C GLN A 51 3.47 -7.55 12.34
N THR A 52 2.39 -6.83 12.66
CA THR A 52 2.47 -5.59 13.44
C THR A 52 3.27 -5.87 14.72
N VAL A 53 4.33 -5.10 14.94
CA VAL A 53 5.26 -5.31 16.06
C VAL A 53 4.48 -5.26 17.37
N GLU A 54 4.68 -6.23 18.27
CA GLU A 54 3.93 -6.34 19.55
C GLU A 54 4.06 -5.09 20.45
N LYS A 55 5.14 -4.32 20.29
CA LYS A 55 5.39 -3.07 21.04
C LYS A 55 4.60 -1.87 20.50
N LEU A 56 3.93 -1.98 19.34
CA LEU A 56 3.18 -0.88 18.75
C LEU A 56 1.90 -0.61 19.55
N GLN A 57 1.84 0.55 20.19
CA GLN A 57 0.64 1.03 20.86
C GLN A 57 -0.34 1.61 19.82
N GLN A 58 -1.60 1.18 19.88
CA GLN A 58 -2.65 1.59 18.96
C GLN A 58 -3.85 2.12 19.74
N TYR A 59 -4.36 3.28 19.32
CA TYR A 59 -5.49 3.95 19.95
C TYR A 59 -6.48 4.40 18.89
N TYR A 60 -7.75 4.51 19.25
CA TYR A 60 -8.80 5.06 18.41
C TYR A 60 -9.59 6.12 19.18
N LEU A 61 -10.10 7.13 18.47
CA LEU A 61 -10.96 8.16 19.03
C LEU A 61 -12.24 8.25 18.20
N PHE A 62 -13.40 8.11 18.87
CA PHE A 62 -14.70 8.37 18.26
C PHE A 62 -15.02 9.86 18.35
N ILE A 63 -14.85 10.57 17.25
CA ILE A 63 -15.13 12.01 17.16
C ILE A 63 -15.96 12.35 15.92
N PRO A 64 -16.92 13.28 16.04
CA PRO A 64 -17.59 13.84 14.87
C PRO A 64 -16.58 14.43 13.88
N SER A 65 -16.79 14.20 12.58
CA SER A 65 -15.86 14.63 11.52
C SER A 65 -15.49 16.12 11.60
N LYS A 66 -16.46 16.97 11.96
CA LYS A 66 -16.28 18.43 12.11
C LYS A 66 -15.22 18.84 13.13
N PHE A 67 -14.88 17.98 14.09
CA PHE A 67 -13.90 18.28 15.13
C PHE A 67 -12.53 17.63 14.90
N LYS A 68 -12.37 16.81 13.84
CA LYS A 68 -11.10 16.09 13.57
C LYS A 68 -9.88 17.00 13.56
N ASP A 69 -9.98 18.16 12.91
CA ASP A 69 -8.87 19.11 12.82
C ASP A 69 -8.49 19.68 14.21
N THR A 70 -9.48 19.98 15.06
CA THR A 70 -9.27 20.48 16.43
C THR A 70 -8.57 19.45 17.31
N TYR A 71 -9.04 18.20 17.30
CA TYR A 71 -8.41 17.12 18.06
C TYR A 71 -7.00 16.80 17.55
N LEU A 72 -6.79 16.86 16.23
CA LEU A 72 -5.46 16.69 15.66
C LEU A 72 -4.49 17.75 16.20
N VAL A 73 -4.90 19.03 16.19
CA VAL A 73 -4.08 20.12 16.73
C VAL A 73 -3.80 19.94 18.22
N TYR A 74 -4.80 19.53 19.00
CA TYR A 74 -4.63 19.23 20.42
C TYR A 74 -3.54 18.16 20.65
N ILE A 75 -3.61 17.03 19.93
CA ILE A 75 -2.63 15.94 20.04
C ILE A 75 -1.23 16.41 19.63
N LEU A 76 -1.13 17.21 18.57
CA LEU A 76 0.16 17.73 18.09
C LEU A 76 0.79 18.72 19.08
N ASN A 77 -0.01 19.49 19.81
CA ASN A 77 0.48 20.37 20.88
C ASN A 77 0.91 19.57 22.12
N GLU A 78 0.10 18.62 22.57
CA GLU A 78 0.39 17.81 23.76
C GLU A 78 1.68 17.00 23.59
N LEU A 79 1.92 16.51 22.37
CA LEU A 79 3.08 15.70 22.02
C LEU A 79 4.17 16.52 21.28
N ALA A 80 4.20 17.83 21.50
CA ALA A 80 5.14 18.74 20.84
C ALA A 80 6.60 18.29 21.02
N GLY A 81 7.43 18.55 19.99
CA GLY A 81 8.84 18.12 19.95
C GLY A 81 9.07 16.77 19.25
N ASN A 82 8.01 15.98 19.03
CA ASN A 82 8.09 14.73 18.29
C ASN A 82 7.90 14.93 16.77
N SER A 83 8.32 13.93 15.99
CA SER A 83 8.03 13.86 14.55
C SER A 83 6.74 13.08 14.31
N PHE A 84 5.86 13.59 13.45
CA PHE A 84 4.56 12.98 13.13
C PHE A 84 4.43 12.66 11.66
N MET A 85 3.78 11.53 11.36
CA MET A 85 3.30 11.17 10.03
C MET A 85 1.80 10.99 10.09
N ILE A 86 1.06 11.79 9.33
CA ILE A 86 -0.40 11.85 9.35
C ILE A 86 -0.92 11.44 7.98
N PHE A 87 -1.71 10.36 7.92
CA PHE A 87 -2.30 9.88 6.67
C PHE A 87 -3.71 10.46 6.50
N CYS A 88 -3.98 10.99 5.31
CA CYS A 88 -5.29 11.50 4.91
C CYS A 88 -5.80 10.70 3.70
N SER A 89 -7.13 10.58 3.56
CA SER A 89 -7.74 9.77 2.51
C SER A 89 -7.64 10.36 1.10
N THR A 90 -7.41 11.67 0.95
CA THR A 90 -7.39 12.35 -0.36
C THR A 90 -6.28 13.39 -0.45
N CYS A 91 -5.80 13.63 -1.67
CA CYS A 91 -4.74 14.62 -1.93
C CYS A 91 -5.16 16.02 -1.46
N ASN A 92 -6.43 16.36 -1.68
CA ASN A 92 -7.01 17.64 -1.26
C ASN A 92 -7.02 17.79 0.27
N ASN A 93 -7.38 16.74 1.00
CA ASN A 93 -7.36 16.76 2.47
C ASN A 93 -5.93 16.93 2.99
N THR A 94 -4.96 16.22 2.43
CA THR A 94 -3.53 16.37 2.77
C THR A 94 -3.07 17.82 2.59
N GLN A 95 -3.40 18.42 1.44
CA GLN A 95 -3.05 19.80 1.14
C GLN A 95 -3.74 20.79 2.11
N ARG A 96 -5.06 20.65 2.31
CA ARG A 96 -5.86 21.51 3.19
C ARG A 96 -5.36 21.46 4.63
N THR A 97 -5.16 20.27 5.18
CA THR A 97 -4.69 20.08 6.56
C THR A 97 -3.27 20.59 6.74
N ALA A 98 -2.38 20.42 5.74
CA ALA A 98 -1.04 20.99 5.79
C ALA A 98 -1.05 22.52 5.85
N LEU A 99 -1.93 23.19 5.10
CA LEU A 99 -2.11 24.65 5.16
C LEU A 99 -2.68 25.11 6.50
N LEU A 100 -3.72 24.43 7.00
CA LEU A 100 -4.30 24.70 8.31
C LEU A 100 -3.23 24.64 9.41
N LEU A 101 -2.45 23.56 9.44
CA LEU A 101 -1.40 23.38 10.44
C LEU A 101 -0.31 24.47 10.32
N ARG A 102 0.10 24.85 9.11
CA ARG A 102 1.05 25.95 8.91
C ARG A 102 0.54 27.29 9.42
N ASN A 103 -0.74 27.59 9.19
CA ASN A 103 -1.37 28.82 9.66
C ASN A 103 -1.43 28.88 11.19
N LEU A 104 -1.47 27.73 11.86
CA LEU A 104 -1.40 27.60 13.32
C LEU A 104 0.05 27.54 13.85
N GLY A 105 1.07 27.74 13.01
CA GLY A 105 2.48 27.77 13.41
C GLY A 105 3.21 26.43 13.34
N PHE A 106 2.54 25.34 12.94
CA PHE A 106 3.18 24.04 12.82
C PHE A 106 3.99 23.89 11.53
N THR A 107 5.11 23.18 11.61
CA THR A 107 5.98 22.93 10.47
C THR A 107 5.54 21.70 9.65
N ALA A 108 4.34 21.78 9.08
CA ALA A 108 3.74 20.70 8.29
C ALA A 108 4.17 20.70 6.81
N ILE A 109 4.38 19.51 6.23
CA ILE A 109 4.65 19.34 4.80
C ILE A 109 3.77 18.24 4.18
N PRO A 110 3.12 18.52 3.03
CA PRO A 110 2.33 17.53 2.32
C PRO A 110 3.21 16.65 1.44
N LEU A 111 2.79 15.40 1.25
CA LEU A 111 3.35 14.41 0.33
C LEU A 111 2.20 13.60 -0.26
N HIS A 112 1.73 13.98 -1.44
CA HIS A 112 0.58 13.34 -2.09
C HIS A 112 0.85 13.07 -3.58
N GLY A 113 0.02 12.23 -4.21
CA GLY A 113 0.23 11.73 -5.57
C GLY A 113 0.25 12.79 -6.68
N GLN A 114 -0.42 13.92 -6.48
CA GLN A 114 -0.42 15.04 -7.44
C GLN A 114 0.85 15.91 -7.40
N MET A 115 1.79 15.66 -6.49
CA MET A 115 3.06 16.37 -6.45
C MET A 115 4.04 15.77 -7.46
N SER A 116 4.82 16.62 -8.15
CA SER A 116 5.93 16.15 -8.96
C SER A 116 6.95 15.38 -8.11
N GLN A 117 7.63 14.40 -8.72
CA GLN A 117 8.59 13.56 -8.01
C GLN A 117 9.69 14.38 -7.30
N SER A 118 10.19 15.44 -7.92
CA SER A 118 11.17 16.35 -7.32
C SER A 118 10.63 17.02 -6.05
N LYS A 119 9.35 17.43 -6.04
CA LYS A 119 8.70 18.01 -4.86
C LYS A 119 8.47 16.96 -3.76
N ARG A 120 8.14 15.71 -4.13
CA ARG A 120 8.01 14.60 -3.17
C ARG A 120 9.33 14.31 -2.46
N LEU A 121 10.42 14.18 -3.23
CA LEU A 121 11.76 14.00 -2.67
C LEU A 121 12.19 15.18 -1.81
N GLY A 122 11.96 16.41 -2.26
CA GLY A 122 12.26 17.61 -1.47
C GLY A 122 11.51 17.66 -0.14
N SER A 123 10.24 17.23 -0.12
CA SER A 123 9.44 17.15 1.11
C SER A 123 9.96 16.06 2.04
N LEU A 124 10.24 14.87 1.50
CA LEU A 124 10.80 13.77 2.29
C LEU A 124 12.17 14.12 2.88
N ASN A 125 13.03 14.82 2.13
CA ASN A 125 14.34 15.26 2.62
C ASN A 125 14.21 16.29 3.74
N LYS A 126 13.27 17.24 3.62
CA LYS A 126 12.96 18.21 4.69
C LYS A 126 12.44 17.52 5.96
N PHE A 127 11.63 16.47 5.81
CA PHE A 127 11.16 15.66 6.94
C PHE A 127 12.31 14.90 7.62
N LYS A 128 13.12 14.18 6.82
CA LYS A 128 14.26 13.39 7.32
C LYS A 128 15.31 14.26 8.02
N ALA A 129 15.54 15.46 7.51
CA ALA A 129 16.44 16.43 8.12
C ALA A 129 15.90 17.06 9.42
N LYS A 130 14.69 16.67 9.88
CA LYS A 130 13.95 17.28 11.00
C LYS A 130 13.70 18.79 10.86
N ALA A 131 13.94 19.37 9.68
CA ALA A 131 13.62 20.76 9.38
C ALA A 131 12.10 21.01 9.39
N ARG A 132 11.30 19.95 9.19
CA ARG A 132 9.84 19.93 9.30
C ARG A 132 9.46 18.69 10.11
N SER A 133 8.75 18.88 11.22
CA SER A 133 8.44 17.77 12.14
C SER A 133 7.18 17.01 11.77
N ILE A 134 6.32 17.53 10.89
CA ILE A 134 5.03 16.92 10.55
C ILE A 134 4.95 16.65 9.05
N LEU A 135 4.75 15.39 8.67
CA LEU A 135 4.53 14.95 7.30
C LEU A 135 3.08 14.49 7.12
N LEU A 136 2.36 15.09 6.17
CA LEU A 136 1.02 14.64 5.79
C LEU A 136 1.10 13.87 4.48
N ALA A 137 0.51 12.68 4.43
CA ALA A 137 0.59 11.80 3.28
C ALA A 137 -0.76 11.22 2.84
N THR A 138 -0.87 10.91 1.55
CA THR A 138 -1.91 10.05 0.97
C THR A 138 -1.31 8.75 0.47
#